data_AF-A0A842RBL7-F1
#
_entry.id   AF-A0A842RBL7-F1
#
_cell.length_a   1.000
_cell.length_b   1.000
_cell.length_c   1.000
_cell.angle_alpha   90.00
_cell.angle_beta   90.00
_cell.angle_gamma   90.00
#
_symmetry.space_group_name_H-M   'P 1'
#
loop_
_entity.id
_entity.type
_entity.pdbx_description
1 polymer ?
#
loop_
_entity_poly.entity_id
_entity_poly.type
_entity_poly.pdbx_seq_one_letter_code
_entity_poly.pdbx_strand_id
1 'polypeptide(L)' 'MVYLMKFIGSAKLSTQGQIVLPKDVREQLKLEPGEYLLFLQDQKGKIYVTKEVEMPD' A
#
# COMPACT_ATOMS: atom_id res chain seq x y z
N MET A 1 -6.97 18.41 -11.53
CA MET A 1 -6.61 17.01 -11.80
C MET A 1 -7.35 16.15 -10.80
N VAL A 2 -8.38 15.42 -11.24
CA VAL A 2 -9.21 14.58 -10.35
C VAL A 2 -8.59 13.20 -10.35
N TYR A 3 -8.05 12.76 -9.22
CA TYR A 3 -7.58 11.38 -9.08
C TYR A 3 -8.80 10.47 -8.89
N LEU A 4 -9.05 9.60 -9.87
CA LEU A 4 -10.05 8.54 -9.74
C LEU A 4 -9.48 7.46 -8.81
N MET A 5 -9.98 7.38 -7.58
CA MET A 5 -9.65 6.27 -6.68
C MET A 5 -10.22 4.98 -7.27
N LYS A 6 -9.34 4.06 -7.64
CA LYS A 6 -9.71 2.71 -8.06
C LYS A 6 -9.68 1.80 -6.84
N PHE A 7 -10.79 1.13 -6.54
CA PHE A 7 -10.79 0.03 -5.58
C PHE A 7 -10.05 -1.16 -6.18
N ILE A 8 -9.00 -1.63 -5.49
CA ILE A 8 -8.12 -2.72 -5.95
C ILE A 8 -8.08 -3.91 -4.97
N GLY A 9 -8.89 -3.87 -3.92
CA GLY A 9 -9.01 -4.96 -2.95
C GLY A 9 -9.09 -4.47 -1.50
N SER A 10 -9.37 -5.41 -0.60
CA SER A 10 -9.40 -5.20 0.85
C SER A 10 -8.74 -6.38 1.56
N ALA A 11 -8.11 -6.12 2.70
CA ALA A 11 -7.53 -7.14 3.56
C ALA A 11 -8.12 -7.06 4.96
N LYS A 12 -8.20 -8.20 5.65
CA LYS A 12 -8.59 -8.27 7.05
C LYS A 12 -7.35 -8.40 7.92
N LEU A 13 -7.34 -7.69 9.04
CA LEU A 13 -6.31 -7.84 10.07
C LEU A 13 -6.46 -9.22 10.73
N SER A 14 -5.40 -10.01 10.71
CA SER A 14 -5.34 -11.28 11.41
C SER A 14 -5.24 -11.06 12.92
N THR A 15 -5.47 -12.11 13.70
CA THR A 15 -5.28 -12.09 15.16
C THR A 15 -3.83 -11.84 15.58
N GLN A 16 -2.87 -12.03 14.67
CA GLN A 16 -1.45 -11.79 14.87
C GLN A 16 -1.03 -10.37 14.46
N GLY A 17 -1.99 -9.50 14.09
CA GLY A 17 -1.70 -8.14 13.67
C GLY A 17 -1.13 -8.02 12.26
N GLN A 18 -1.34 -9.02 11.40
CA GLN A 18 -0.83 -9.05 10.03
C GLN A 18 -1.97 -8.85 9.02
N ILE A 19 -1.67 -8.25 7.87
CA ILE A 19 -2.55 -8.24 6.70
C ILE A 19 -1.92 -9.03 5.57
N VAL A 20 -2.74 -9.73 4.80
CA VAL A 20 -2.31 -10.34 3.55
C VAL A 20 -2.56 -9.34 2.44
N LEU A 21 -1.50 -8.95 1.71
CA LEU A 21 -1.65 -8.09 0.54
C LEU A 21 -2.43 -8.85 -0.56
N PRO A 22 -3.57 -8.34 -1.05
CA PRO A 22 -4.31 -8.97 -2.14
C PRO A 22 -3.45 -9.15 -3.39
N LYS A 23 -3.75 -10.17 -4.22
CA LYS A 23 -2.99 -10.49 -5.44
C LYS A 23 -2.83 -9.26 -6.35
N ASP A 24 -3.94 -8.59 -6.66
CA ASP A 24 -3.97 -7.42 -7.54
C ASP A 24 -3.10 -6.26 -7.02
N VAL A 25 -3.03 -6.09 -5.70
CA VAL A 25 -2.19 -5.07 -5.05
C VAL A 25 -0.71 -5.42 -5.22
N ARG A 26 -0.33 -6.70 -5.02
CA ARG A 26 1.06 -7.15 -5.22
C ARG A 26 1.51 -6.98 -6.66
N GLU A 27 0.64 -7.33 -7.61
CA GLU A 27 0.94 -7.23 -9.05
C GLU A 27 1.08 -5.77 -9.49
N GLN A 28 0.21 -4.87 -9.01
CA GLN A 28 0.32 -3.43 -9.32
C GLN A 28 1.57 -2.80 -8.73
N LEU A 29 1.96 -3.19 -7.51
CA LEU A 29 3.18 -2.71 -6.87
C LEU A 29 4.44 -3.45 -7.36
N LYS A 30 4.29 -4.48 -8.21
CA LYS A 30 5.38 -5.33 -8.72
C LYS A 30 6.30 -5.82 -7.59
N LEU A 31 5.68 -6.36 -6.55
CA LEU A 31 6.38 -6.81 -5.35
C LEU A 31 6.94 -8.21 -5.55
N GLU A 32 8.21 -8.37 -5.19
CA GLU A 32 8.88 -9.65 -5.09
C GLU A 32 8.99 -10.09 -3.62
N PRO A 33 9.03 -11.41 -3.35
CA PRO A 33 9.26 -11.91 -1.99
C PRO A 33 10.56 -11.37 -1.38
N GLY A 34 10.46 -10.81 -0.17
CA GLY A 34 11.59 -10.23 0.55
C GLY A 34 11.75 -8.72 0.38
N GLU A 35 10.98 -8.07 -0.49
CA GLU A 35 10.95 -6.61 -0.60
C GLU A 35 10.20 -5.95 0.57
N TYR A 36 10.64 -4.75 0.93
CA TYR A 36 9.97 -3.92 1.94
C TYR A 36 8.89 -3.04 1.32
N LEU A 37 7.84 -2.80 2.10
CA LEU A 37 6.84 -1.79 1.83
C LEU A 37 6.95 -0.66 2.86
N LEU A 38 6.79 0.56 2.38
CA LEU A 38 6.80 1.76 3.18
C LEU A 38 5.37 2.14 3.55
N PHE A 39 5.19 2.48 4.82
CA PHE A 39 3.94 2.97 5.37
C PHE A 39 4.11 4.47 5.62
N LEU A 40 3.36 5.28 4.89
CA LEU A 40 3.41 6.74 5.00
C LEU A 40 2.12 7.25 5.62
N GLN A 41 2.21 8.29 6.45
CA GLN A 41 1.05 8.95 7.03
C GLN A 41 0.99 10.40 6.56
N ASP A 42 -0.16 10.82 6.03
CA ASP A 42 -0.38 12.23 5.70
C ASP A 42 -0.79 13.07 6.93
N GLN A 43 -0.87 14.38 6.75
CA GLN A 43 -1.29 15.32 7.80
C GLN A 43 -2.74 15.08 8.29
N LYS A 44 -3.55 14.32 7.54
CA LYS A 44 -4.94 13.97 7.89
C LYS A 44 -5.04 12.59 8.55
N GLY A 45 -3.91 11.92 8.81
CA GLY A 45 -3.86 10.60 9.42
C GLY A 45 -4.19 9.45 8.47
N LYS A 46 -4.24 9.67 7.16
CA LYS A 46 -4.41 8.58 6.19
C LYS A 46 -3.09 7.84 6.03
N ILE A 47 -3.17 6.51 6.05
CA ILE A 47 -2.02 5.64 5.82
C ILE A 47 -1.99 5.21 4.36
N TYR A 48 -0.83 5.34 3.75
CA TYR A 48 -0.52 4.92 2.39
C TYR A 48 0.54 3.83 2.45
N VAL A 49 0.44 2.86 1.54
CA VAL A 49 1.43 1.80 1.38
C VAL A 49 2.04 1.91 0.00
N THR A 50 3.37 1.98 -0.08
CA THR A 50 4.11 2.13 -1.35
C THR A 50 5.41 1.34 -1.32
N LYS A 51 5.95 1.02 -2.50
CA LYS A 51 7.28 0.39 -2.64
C LYS A 51 8.40 1.42 -2.48
N GLU A 52 8.22 2.60 -3.05
CA GLU A 52 9.22 3.67 -3.10
C GLU A 52 8.55 5.01 -2.79
N VAL A 53 9.34 5.95 -2.27
CA VAL A 53 8.95 7.35 -2.13
C VAL A 53 9.79 8.14 -3.11
N GLU A 54 9.15 8.70 -4.13
CA GLU A 54 9.75 9.84 -4.82
C GLU A 54 9.62 11.03 -3.87
N MET A 55 10.73 11.44 -3.25
CA MET A 55 10.78 12.75 -2.62
C MET A 55 10.80 13.78 -3.74
N PRO A 56 9.80 14.68 -3.84
CA PRO A 56 9.94 15.81 -4.73
C PRO A 56 11.14 16.65 -4.27
N ASP A 57 12.03 17.01 -5.22
CA ASP A 57 13.14 17.95 -5.00
C ASP A 57 12.65 19.27 -4.37
#